data_AF-A0A7W1PB51-F1
#
_entry.id   AF-A0A7W1PB51-F1
#
_cell.length_a   1.000
_cell.length_b   1.000
_cell.length_c   1.000
_cell.angle_alpha   90.00
_cell.angle_beta   90.00
_cell.angle_gamma   90.00
#
_symmetry.space_group_name_H-M   'P 1'
#
loop_
_entity.id
_entity.type
_entity.pdbx_description
1 polymer ?
#
loop_
_entity_poly.entity_id
_entity_poly.type
_entity_poly.pdbx_seq_one_letter_code
_entity_poly.pdbx_strand_id
1 'polypeptide(L)'
;MPDQAPQELPTNGRNAGQFRAGEPGPRLRFGHRSKLVAAGQLPEQAEALAALAETHAAIVNELGGPQAISTVRRDLITRYLQTSLIADYLSEHILAHGVMTTKGRTRAAVNTFLLVTDRQLRLAVAIGLERREKPTETFEGYLTRTARASQATVGEANTAAAEGGQG
;
A
#
# COMPACT_ATOMS: atom_id res chain seq x y z
N MET A 1 -30.72 -26.93 -20.97
CA MET A 1 -30.54 -26.23 -19.68
C MET A 1 -31.87 -26.27 -18.97
N PRO A 2 -32.10 -27.16 -17.99
CA PRO A 2 -33.40 -27.21 -17.32
C PRO A 2 -33.57 -26.01 -16.39
N ASP A 3 -34.67 -25.30 -16.59
CA ASP A 3 -35.18 -24.19 -15.79
C ASP A 3 -35.63 -24.73 -14.43
N GLN A 4 -34.86 -24.44 -13.37
CA GLN A 4 -35.18 -24.88 -12.01
C GLN A 4 -36.10 -23.86 -11.35
N ALA A 5 -37.35 -24.26 -11.11
CA ALA A 5 -38.34 -23.47 -10.39
C ALA A 5 -37.84 -23.06 -8.99
N PRO A 6 -38.24 -21.87 -8.49
CA PRO A 6 -37.82 -21.38 -7.18
C PRO A 6 -38.36 -22.30 -6.08
N GLN A 7 -37.44 -22.91 -5.32
CA GLN A 7 -37.79 -23.67 -4.13
C GLN A 7 -38.34 -22.74 -3.03
N GLU A 8 -39.60 -22.93 -2.66
CA GLU A 8 -40.20 -22.30 -1.48
C GLU A 8 -39.51 -22.78 -0.20
N LEU A 9 -39.10 -21.85 0.64
CA LEU A 9 -38.48 -22.14 1.93
C LEU A 9 -39.56 -22.60 2.93
N PRO A 10 -39.30 -23.67 3.72
CA PRO A 10 -40.24 -24.12 4.74
C PRO A 10 -40.33 -23.08 5.86
N THR A 11 -41.52 -22.51 6.06
CA THR A 11 -41.76 -21.43 7.04
C THR A 11 -42.08 -21.92 8.45
N ASN A 12 -42.36 -23.22 8.67
CA ASN A 12 -42.87 -23.72 9.95
C ASN A 12 -42.23 -25.04 10.42
N GLY A 13 -40.90 -25.08 10.50
CA GLY A 13 -40.17 -26.17 11.17
C GLY A 13 -39.91 -25.84 12.65
N ARG A 14 -40.23 -26.78 13.56
CA ARG A 14 -40.02 -26.78 15.03
C ARG A 14 -38.59 -26.45 15.55
N ASN A 15 -37.67 -26.06 14.67
CA ASN A 15 -36.27 -25.77 14.94
C ASN A 15 -35.98 -24.25 14.93
N ALA A 16 -36.97 -23.43 15.22
CA ALA A 16 -36.77 -22.00 15.45
C ALA A 16 -36.21 -21.77 16.87
N GLY A 17 -34.88 -21.81 17.02
CA GLY A 17 -34.24 -21.03 18.09
C GLY A 17 -33.50 -21.75 19.22
N GLN A 18 -32.96 -22.96 19.03
CA GLN A 18 -31.91 -23.46 19.95
C GLN A 18 -30.64 -23.84 19.20
N PHE A 19 -29.55 -23.11 19.49
CA PHE A 19 -28.21 -23.50 19.07
C PHE A 19 -27.79 -24.76 19.81
N ARG A 20 -27.72 -25.91 19.12
CA ARG A 20 -27.13 -27.13 19.67
C ARG A 20 -25.61 -27.06 19.59
N ALA A 21 -24.93 -27.37 20.69
CA ALA A 21 -23.48 -27.54 20.69
C ALA A 21 -23.10 -28.72 19.78
N GLY A 22 -22.45 -28.44 18.65
CA GLY A 22 -22.00 -29.44 17.68
C GLY A 22 -22.63 -29.35 16.29
N GLU A 23 -23.73 -28.61 16.14
CA GLU A 23 -24.34 -28.33 14.82
C GLU A 23 -24.19 -26.83 14.53
N PRO A 24 -23.14 -26.38 13.81
CA PRO A 24 -23.18 -25.04 13.25
C PRO A 24 -24.39 -25.01 12.33
N GLY A 25 -25.40 -24.20 12.67
CA GLY A 25 -26.61 -24.01 11.85
C GLY A 25 -26.27 -23.69 10.40
N PRO A 26 -27.27 -23.66 9.49
CA PRO A 26 -27.03 -23.54 8.06
C PRO A 26 -26.01 -22.45 7.78
N ARG A 27 -24.82 -22.85 7.29
CA ARG A 27 -23.72 -21.94 6.92
C ARG A 27 -24.36 -20.81 6.15
N LEU A 28 -24.24 -19.57 6.63
CA LEU A 28 -24.71 -18.38 5.92
C LEU A 28 -24.01 -18.36 4.56
N ARG A 29 -24.64 -18.95 3.54
CA ARG A 29 -23.94 -19.24 2.30
C ARG A 29 -23.65 -17.96 1.52
N PHE A 30 -24.46 -16.92 1.63
CA PHE A 30 -24.23 -15.67 0.91
C PHE A 30 -24.88 -14.49 1.64
N GLY A 31 -24.12 -13.78 2.47
CA GLY A 31 -24.54 -12.45 2.89
C GLY A 31 -24.56 -11.53 1.67
N HIS A 32 -25.62 -10.76 1.45
CA HIS A 32 -25.66 -9.74 0.39
C HIS A 32 -24.44 -8.81 0.41
N ARG A 33 -23.87 -8.56 1.59
CA ARG A 33 -22.57 -7.89 1.76
C ARG A 33 -21.43 -8.58 1.02
N SER A 34 -21.35 -9.92 1.00
CA SER A 34 -20.30 -10.64 0.26
C SER A 34 -20.43 -10.46 -1.25
N LYS A 35 -21.65 -10.35 -1.80
CA LYS A 35 -21.86 -10.09 -3.24
C LYS A 35 -21.55 -8.64 -3.61
N LEU A 36 -21.98 -7.66 -2.79
CA LEU A 36 -21.68 -6.25 -3.01
C LEU A 36 -20.20 -5.92 -2.82
N VAL A 37 -19.54 -6.57 -1.85
CA VAL A 37 -18.09 -6.50 -1.65
C VAL A 37 -17.34 -7.18 -2.80
N ALA A 38 -17.82 -8.31 -3.31
CA ALA A 38 -17.24 -8.93 -4.51
C ALA A 38 -17.46 -8.09 -5.79
N ALA A 39 -18.53 -7.29 -5.84
CA ALA A 39 -18.86 -6.43 -6.97
C ALA A 39 -18.23 -5.02 -6.90
N GLY A 40 -17.53 -4.67 -5.82
CA GLY A 40 -16.88 -3.36 -5.70
C GLY A 40 -17.84 -2.18 -5.52
N GLN A 41 -19.10 -2.41 -5.14
CA GLN A 41 -20.18 -1.42 -5.24
C GLN A 41 -20.42 -0.60 -3.96
N LEU A 42 -19.57 -0.71 -2.94
CA LEU A 42 -19.67 0.19 -1.78
C LEU A 42 -18.99 1.53 -2.11
N PRO A 43 -19.59 2.69 -1.80
CA PRO A 43 -19.00 4.00 -2.13
C PRO A 43 -17.55 4.16 -1.62
N GLU A 44 -17.29 3.68 -0.40
CA GLU A 44 -15.95 3.66 0.22
C GLU A 44 -14.94 2.79 -0.56
N GLN A 45 -15.41 1.81 -1.34
CA GLN A 45 -14.55 0.98 -2.19
C GLN A 45 -14.13 1.70 -3.46
N ALA A 46 -14.97 2.58 -4.02
CA ALA A 46 -14.60 3.32 -5.23
C ALA A 46 -13.40 4.24 -4.98
N GLU A 47 -13.40 4.94 -3.84
CA GLU A 47 -12.28 5.79 -3.41
C GLU A 47 -11.02 4.95 -3.14
N ALA A 48 -11.15 3.82 -2.44
CA ALA A 48 -10.03 2.91 -2.20
C ALA A 48 -9.44 2.34 -3.50
N LEU A 49 -10.29 1.97 -4.45
CA LEU A 49 -9.86 1.49 -5.77
C LEU A 49 -9.16 2.59 -6.58
N ALA A 50 -9.65 3.83 -6.50
CA ALA A 50 -9.01 4.97 -7.15
C ALA A 50 -7.61 5.24 -6.56
N ALA A 51 -7.47 5.25 -5.23
CA ALA A 51 -6.19 5.42 -4.56
C ALA A 51 -5.19 4.28 -4.89
N LEU A 52 -5.68 3.04 -5.00
CA LEU A 52 -4.85 1.91 -5.44
C LEU A 52 -4.42 2.03 -6.90
N ALA A 53 -5.32 2.48 -7.79
CA ALA A 53 -5.01 2.70 -9.19
C ALA A 53 -3.97 3.83 -9.36
N GLU A 54 -4.09 4.91 -8.58
CA GLU A 54 -3.11 5.99 -8.53
C GLU A 54 -1.75 5.48 -8.06
N THR A 55 -1.72 4.73 -6.95
CA THR A 55 -0.47 4.16 -6.42
C THR A 55 0.17 3.18 -7.41
N HIS A 56 -0.63 2.34 -8.06
CA HIS A 56 -0.18 1.45 -9.13
C HIS A 56 0.47 2.24 -10.28
N ALA A 57 -0.19 3.29 -10.75
CA ALA A 57 0.32 4.14 -11.82
C ALA A 57 1.63 4.84 -11.41
N ALA A 58 1.74 5.33 -10.18
CA ALA A 58 2.95 5.95 -9.65
C ALA A 58 4.14 4.96 -9.67
N ILE A 59 3.94 3.74 -9.15
CA ILE A 59 4.97 2.68 -9.16
C ILE A 59 5.38 2.35 -10.60
N VAL A 60 4.41 2.20 -11.50
CA VAL A 60 4.70 1.90 -12.92
C VAL A 60 5.51 3.02 -13.57
N ASN A 61 5.17 4.28 -13.30
CA ASN A 61 5.90 5.44 -13.83
C ASN A 61 7.33 5.51 -13.30
N GLU A 62 7.55 5.26 -12.01
CA GLU A 62 8.88 5.23 -11.39
C GLU A 62 9.79 4.14 -11.99
N LEU A 63 9.19 3.02 -12.41
CA LEU A 63 9.90 1.90 -13.04
C LEU A 63 10.13 2.08 -14.55
N GLY A 64 9.88 3.27 -15.11
CA GLY A 64 10.11 3.58 -16.52
C GLY A 64 8.87 3.44 -17.42
N GLY A 65 7.68 3.34 -16.83
CA GLY A 65 6.41 3.30 -17.54
C GLY A 65 5.97 1.89 -17.98
N PRO A 66 4.75 1.74 -18.53
CA PRO A 66 4.14 0.44 -18.77
C PRO A 66 4.93 -0.41 -19.77
N GLN A 67 5.58 0.19 -20.77
CA GLN A 67 6.34 -0.54 -21.79
C GLN A 67 7.67 -1.11 -21.27
N ALA A 68 8.23 -0.53 -20.20
CA ALA A 68 9.48 -0.97 -19.60
C ALA A 68 9.31 -2.17 -18.62
N ILE A 69 8.06 -2.48 -18.25
CA ILE A 69 7.75 -3.45 -17.20
C ILE A 69 7.24 -4.76 -17.82
N SER A 70 7.93 -5.85 -17.52
CA SER A 70 7.52 -7.20 -17.90
C SER A 70 6.19 -7.61 -17.24
N THR A 71 5.44 -8.51 -17.86
CA THR A 71 4.16 -9.02 -17.32
C THR A 71 4.30 -9.54 -15.89
N VAL A 72 5.36 -10.30 -15.61
CA VAL A 72 5.63 -10.85 -14.26
C VAL A 72 5.80 -9.72 -13.24
N ARG A 73 6.50 -8.63 -13.59
CA ARG A 73 6.67 -7.50 -12.67
C ARG A 73 5.36 -6.74 -12.45
N ARG A 74 4.48 -6.64 -13.46
CA ARG A 74 3.12 -6.08 -13.29
C ARG A 74 2.29 -6.91 -12.31
N ASP A 75 2.36 -8.22 -12.41
CA ASP A 75 1.67 -9.12 -11.47
C ASP A 75 2.22 -8.94 -10.04
N LEU A 76 3.54 -8.80 -9.88
CA LEU A 76 4.15 -8.55 -8.58
C LEU A 76 3.70 -7.21 -7.98
N ILE A 77 3.59 -6.14 -8.78
CA ILE A 77 3.05 -4.85 -8.31
C ILE A 77 1.63 -5.03 -7.81
N THR A 78 0.79 -5.76 -8.55
CA THR A 78 -0.58 -6.07 -8.12
C THR A 78 -0.60 -6.82 -6.79
N ARG A 79 0.25 -7.85 -6.63
CA ARG A 79 0.36 -8.58 -5.36
C ARG A 79 0.86 -7.71 -4.21
N TYR A 80 1.79 -6.80 -4.48
CA TYR A 80 2.31 -5.85 -3.50
C TYR A 80 1.19 -4.94 -2.97
N LEU A 81 0.36 -4.38 -3.85
CA LEU A 81 -0.77 -3.54 -3.45
C LEU A 81 -1.85 -4.33 -2.70
N GLN A 82 -2.10 -5.59 -3.08
CA GLN A 82 -2.99 -6.45 -2.31
C GLN A 82 -2.46 -6.68 -0.89
N THR A 83 -1.16 -6.92 -0.75
CA THR A 83 -0.55 -7.10 0.58
C THR A 83 -0.54 -5.82 1.42
N SER A 84 -0.40 -4.64 0.81
CA SER A 84 -0.44 -3.37 1.55
C SER A 84 -1.82 -3.14 2.16
N LEU A 85 -2.89 -3.38 1.41
CA LEU A 85 -4.26 -3.28 1.95
C LEU A 85 -4.52 -4.22 3.13
N ILE A 86 -3.99 -5.45 3.06
CA ILE A 86 -4.10 -6.41 4.15
C ILE A 86 -3.32 -5.91 5.37
N ALA A 87 -2.13 -5.33 5.17
CA ALA A 87 -1.34 -4.75 6.24
C ALA A 87 -2.07 -3.58 6.92
N ASP A 88 -2.65 -2.67 6.14
CA ASP A 88 -3.40 -1.51 6.63
C ASP A 88 -4.61 -1.96 7.46
N TYR A 89 -5.41 -2.90 6.95
CA TYR A 89 -6.53 -3.48 7.68
C TYR A 89 -6.11 -4.13 9.01
N LEU A 90 -5.02 -4.91 9.00
CA LEU A 90 -4.52 -5.56 10.21
C LEU A 90 -3.99 -4.53 11.21
N SER A 91 -3.33 -3.47 10.73
CA SER A 91 -2.87 -2.33 11.52
C SER A 91 -4.04 -1.65 12.24
N GLU A 92 -5.09 -1.27 11.52
CA GLU A 92 -6.30 -0.66 12.09
C GLU A 92 -6.97 -1.58 13.12
N HIS A 93 -7.06 -2.88 12.81
CA HIS A 93 -7.61 -3.85 13.74
C HIS A 93 -6.78 -3.96 15.03
N ILE A 94 -5.44 -3.93 14.94
CA ILE A 94 -4.55 -3.95 16.11
C ILE A 94 -4.68 -2.66 16.92
N LEU A 95 -4.79 -1.50 16.27
CA LEU A 95 -5.00 -0.21 16.93
C LEU A 95 -6.34 -0.19 17.69
N ALA A 96 -7.41 -0.72 17.09
CA ALA A 96 -8.73 -0.73 17.70
C ALA A 96 -8.86 -1.69 18.90
N HIS A 97 -8.15 -2.83 18.89
CA HIS A 97 -8.34 -3.91 19.88
C HIS A 97 -7.15 -4.14 20.81
N GLY A 98 -6.06 -3.41 20.60
CA GLY A 98 -4.78 -3.59 21.27
C GLY A 98 -4.02 -4.85 20.82
N VAL A 99 -2.74 -4.91 21.16
CA VAL A 99 -1.81 -5.98 20.78
C VAL A 99 -2.06 -7.27 21.58
N MET A 100 -2.51 -7.13 22.83
CA MET A 100 -2.72 -8.23 23.77
C MET A 100 -4.21 -8.54 23.95
N THR A 101 -4.49 -9.80 24.25
CA THR A 101 -5.78 -10.23 24.77
C THR A 101 -5.90 -9.88 26.25
N THR A 102 -7.12 -9.94 26.80
CA THR A 102 -7.37 -9.74 28.25
C THR A 102 -6.63 -10.74 29.13
N LYS A 103 -6.22 -11.90 28.60
CA LYS A 103 -5.45 -12.93 29.29
C LYS A 103 -3.93 -12.81 29.08
N GLY A 104 -3.44 -11.69 28.54
CA GLY A 104 -2.01 -11.43 28.35
C GLY A 104 -1.33 -12.17 27.19
N ARG A 105 -2.09 -12.88 26.33
CA ARG A 105 -1.55 -13.49 25.11
C ARG A 105 -1.58 -12.50 23.95
N THR A 106 -0.54 -12.50 23.09
CA THR A 106 -0.53 -11.74 21.83
C THR A 106 -1.68 -12.16 20.92
N ARG A 107 -2.37 -11.20 20.30
CA ARG A 107 -3.40 -11.49 19.32
C ARG A 107 -2.79 -12.05 18.04
N ALA A 108 -3.45 -13.04 17.42
CA ALA A 108 -3.02 -13.62 16.15
C ALA A 108 -2.88 -12.59 15.01
N ALA A 109 -3.65 -11.51 15.06
CA ALA A 109 -3.57 -10.39 14.12
C ALA A 109 -2.16 -9.77 14.08
N VAL A 110 -1.46 -9.68 15.23
CA VAL A 110 -0.12 -9.10 15.32
C VAL A 110 0.90 -9.96 14.58
N ASN A 111 0.88 -11.27 14.81
CA ASN A 111 1.77 -12.19 14.10
C ASN A 111 1.47 -12.19 12.59
N THR A 112 0.18 -12.14 12.23
CA THR A 112 -0.23 -12.07 10.82
C THR A 112 0.26 -10.79 10.17
N PHE A 113 0.15 -9.65 10.86
CA PHE A 113 0.65 -8.36 10.39
C PHE A 113 2.15 -8.42 10.11
N LEU A 114 2.96 -8.94 11.03
CA LEU A 114 4.40 -9.09 10.83
C LEU A 114 4.74 -9.95 9.61
N LEU A 115 4.06 -11.09 9.44
CA LEU A 115 4.25 -11.97 8.28
C LEU A 115 3.88 -11.29 6.95
N VAL A 116 2.81 -10.49 6.94
CA VAL A 116 2.38 -9.73 5.75
C VAL A 116 3.40 -8.64 5.43
N THR A 117 3.88 -7.90 6.42
CA THR A 117 4.91 -6.85 6.24
C THR A 117 6.21 -7.42 5.71
N ASP A 118 6.67 -8.57 6.23
CA ASP A 118 7.86 -9.26 5.71
C ASP A 118 7.67 -9.69 4.26
N ARG A 119 6.48 -10.19 3.91
CA ARG A 119 6.16 -10.57 2.52
C ARG A 119 6.10 -9.36 1.60
N GLN A 120 5.52 -8.27 2.07
CA GLN A 120 5.43 -7.00 1.35
C GLN A 120 6.83 -6.45 1.05
N LEU A 121 7.76 -6.49 2.03
CA LEU A 121 9.15 -6.09 1.83
C LEU A 121 9.83 -6.93 0.74
N ARG A 122 9.65 -8.26 0.76
CA ARG A 122 10.21 -9.15 -0.26
C ARG A 122 9.64 -8.86 -1.66
N LEU A 123 8.36 -8.51 -1.75
CA LEU A 123 7.73 -8.10 -3.00
C LEU A 123 8.31 -6.76 -3.50
N ALA A 124 8.50 -5.78 -2.60
CA ALA A 124 9.10 -4.49 -2.96
C ALA A 124 10.51 -4.67 -3.56
N VAL A 125 11.35 -5.50 -2.93
CA VAL A 125 12.68 -5.85 -3.44
C VAL A 125 12.58 -6.54 -4.81
N ALA A 126 11.69 -7.51 -4.98
CA ALA A 126 11.51 -8.22 -6.25
C ALA A 126 11.00 -7.31 -7.39
N ILE A 127 10.23 -6.28 -7.08
CA ILE A 127 9.76 -5.27 -8.04
C ILE A 127 10.93 -4.33 -8.44
N GLY A 128 11.87 -4.10 -7.52
CA GLY A 128 12.96 -3.13 -7.68
C GLY A 128 12.68 -1.77 -7.03
N LEU A 129 11.78 -1.74 -6.03
CA LEU A 129 11.47 -0.55 -5.21
C LEU A 129 12.46 -0.41 -4.03
N GLU A 130 13.71 -0.82 -4.25
CA GLU A 130 14.75 -0.72 -3.23
C GLU A 130 15.17 0.73 -3.03
N ARG A 131 15.60 1.05 -1.80
CA ARG A 131 16.11 2.37 -1.47
C ARG A 131 17.35 2.64 -2.32
N ARG A 132 17.21 3.52 -3.31
CA ARG A 132 18.35 4.07 -4.04
C ARG A 132 19.04 5.10 -3.15
N GLU A 133 20.38 5.05 -3.12
CA GLU A 133 21.14 6.11 -2.49
C GLU A 133 20.81 7.43 -3.18
N LYS A 134 20.49 8.45 -2.38
CA LYS A 134 20.34 9.79 -2.94
C LYS A 134 21.72 10.18 -3.45
N PRO A 135 21.84 10.75 -4.66
CA PRO A 135 23.10 11.31 -5.11
C PRO A 135 23.49 12.43 -4.14
N THR A 136 24.41 12.12 -3.23
CA THR A 136 24.98 13.08 -2.30
C THR A 136 26.16 13.75 -2.99
N GLU A 137 26.27 15.06 -2.82
CA GLU A 137 27.45 15.79 -3.25
C GLU A 137 28.69 15.19 -2.59
N THR A 138 29.70 14.86 -3.40
CA THR A 138 30.99 14.42 -2.90
C THR A 138 31.70 15.59 -2.24
N PHE A 139 32.56 15.29 -1.27
CA PHE A 139 33.39 16.32 -0.62
C PHE A 139 34.17 17.16 -1.64
N GLU A 140 34.72 16.52 -2.68
CA GLU A 140 35.41 17.19 -3.78
C GLU A 140 34.48 18.09 -4.60
N GLY A 141 33.24 17.65 -4.86
CA GLY A 141 32.22 18.45 -5.50
C GLY A 141 31.90 19.72 -4.70
N TYR A 142 31.80 19.56 -3.38
CA TYR A 142 31.57 20.67 -2.45
C TYR A 142 32.74 21.67 -2.44
N LEU A 143 33.98 21.18 -2.37
CA LEU A 143 35.18 22.03 -2.43
C LEU A 143 35.28 22.78 -3.76
N THR A 144 34.95 22.12 -4.88
CA THR A 144 34.98 22.76 -6.20
C THR A 144 33.90 23.82 -6.32
N ARG A 145 32.69 23.56 -5.81
CA ARG A 145 31.59 24.53 -5.79
C ARG A 145 31.94 25.75 -4.94
N THR A 146 32.47 25.53 -3.74
CA THR A 146 32.84 26.62 -2.82
C THR A 146 34.01 27.44 -3.34
N ALA A 147 35.01 26.82 -3.98
CA ALA A 147 36.10 27.53 -4.65
C ALA A 147 35.61 28.40 -5.82
N ARG A 148 34.63 27.94 -6.60
CA ARG A 148 34.00 28.75 -7.65
C ARG A 148 33.20 29.92 -7.07
N ALA A 149 32.46 29.68 -5.99
CA ALA A 149 31.69 30.73 -5.33
C ALA A 149 32.60 31.84 -4.76
N SER A 150 33.74 31.49 -4.16
CA SER A 150 34.69 32.47 -3.64
C SER A 150 35.44 33.24 -4.74
N GLN A 151 35.73 32.60 -5.88
CA GLN A 151 36.33 33.29 -7.03
C GLN A 151 35.36 34.29 -7.67
N ALA A 152 34.07 33.97 -7.74
CA ALA A 152 33.05 34.86 -8.27
C ALA A 152 32.90 36.14 -7.41
N THR A 153 32.84 36.00 -6.08
CA THR A 153 32.71 37.15 -5.17
C THR A 153 33.94 38.06 -5.19
N VAL A 154 35.15 37.49 -5.28
CA VAL A 154 36.39 38.28 -5.42
C VAL A 154 36.44 38.99 -6.78
N GLY A 155 35.96 38.34 -7.84
CA GLY A 155 35.84 38.94 -9.16
C GLY A 155 34.93 40.17 -9.17
N GLU A 156 33.71 40.04 -8.64
CA GLU A 156 32.74 41.15 -8.53
C GLU A 156 33.27 42.33 -7.73
N ALA A 157 33.97 42.07 -6.60
CA ALA A 157 34.57 43.12 -5.79
C ALA A 157 35.67 43.89 -6.54
N ASN A 158 36.49 43.21 -7.34
CA ASN A 158 37.55 43.85 -8.13
C ASN A 158 36.99 44.64 -9.31
N THR A 159 35.91 44.17 -9.95
CA THR A 159 35.24 44.92 -11.03
C THR A 159 34.60 46.21 -10.49
N ALA A 160 33.92 46.15 -9.34
CA ALA A 160 33.35 47.33 -8.69
C ALA A 160 34.41 48.36 -8.29
N ALA A 161 35.59 47.92 -7.83
CA ALA A 161 36.70 48.81 -7.50
C ALA A 161 37.33 49.50 -8.72
N ALA A 162 37.34 48.83 -9.89
CA ALA A 162 37.89 49.40 -11.12
C ALA A 162 37.01 50.52 -11.71
N GLU A 163 35.69 50.43 -11.54
CA GLU A 163 34.73 51.43 -12.07
C GLU A 163 34.67 52.71 -11.23
N GLY A 164 35.00 52.66 -9.93
CA GLY A 164 34.97 53.82 -9.04
C GLY A 164 36.15 54.81 -9.13
N GLY A 165 37.18 54.50 -9.92
CA GLY A 165 38.42 55.28 -9.99
C GLY A 165 38.55 56.28 -11.15
N GLN A 166 37.51 56.46 -11.97
CA GLN A 166 37.55 57.34 -13.17
C GLN A 166 36.82 58.70 -12.96
N GLY A 167 36.50 59.06 -11.72
CA GLY A 167 35.81 60.32 -11.37
C GLY A 167 36.74 61.44 -10.91
#